data_AF-A0A544YAN2-F1
#
_entry.id   AF-A0A544YAN2-F1
#
_cell.length_a   1.000
_cell.length_b   1.000
_cell.length_c   1.000
_cell.angle_alpha   90.00
_cell.angle_beta   90.00
_cell.angle_gamma   90.00
#
_symmetry.space_group_name_H-M   'P 1'
#
loop_
_entity.id
_entity.type
_entity.pdbx_description
1 polymer ?
#
loop_
_entity_poly.entity_id
_entity_poly.type
_entity_poly.pdbx_seq_one_letter_code
_entity_poly.pdbx_strand_id
1 'polypeptide(L)'
;MIREKRQINAIKKALRGRDLLLFTLGINSGLRISDILALKVGDVRGKDFVAITEGKTKKSKRFFFNAAIKKAVADLIPAEANDDDWLFPSRKGSKAITRVRAYGILNEAIERAGLS
;
A
#
# COMPACT_ATOMS: atom_id res chain seq x y z
N MET A 1 -12.62 1.50 14.85
CA MET A 1 -11.23 1.91 14.55
C MET A 1 -10.32 0.75 14.93
N ILE A 2 -9.66 0.12 13.96
CA ILE A 2 -8.75 -1.02 14.21
C ILE A 2 -7.55 -0.49 15.00
N ARG A 3 -7.53 -0.73 16.31
CA ARG A 3 -6.43 -0.30 17.20
C ARG A 3 -5.71 -1.49 17.82
N GLU A 4 -6.30 -2.69 17.78
CA GLU A 4 -5.68 -3.86 18.36
C GLU A 4 -4.72 -4.57 17.41
N LYS A 5 -3.54 -4.89 17.92
CA LYS A 5 -2.50 -5.66 17.21
C LYS A 5 -3.02 -7.00 16.69
N ARG A 6 -3.95 -7.64 17.42
CA ARG A 6 -4.60 -8.90 17.01
C ARG A 6 -5.42 -8.72 15.73
N GLN A 7 -6.25 -7.68 15.69
CA GLN A 7 -7.08 -7.34 14.54
C GLN A 7 -6.23 -7.00 13.30
N ILE A 8 -5.17 -6.21 13.48
CA ILE A 8 -4.22 -5.88 12.39
C ILE A 8 -3.60 -7.15 11.82
N ASN A 9 -3.18 -8.08 12.67
CA ASN A 9 -2.58 -9.33 12.23
C ASN A 9 -3.59 -10.24 11.51
N ALA A 10 -4.85 -10.29 11.95
CA ALA A 10 -5.90 -11.04 11.28
C ALA A 10 -6.16 -10.51 9.87
N ILE A 11 -6.27 -9.18 9.71
CA ILE A 11 -6.46 -8.53 8.40
C ILE A 11 -5.25 -8.75 7.49
N LYS A 12 -4.02 -8.64 8.02
CA LYS A 12 -2.80 -8.96 7.25
C LYS A 12 -2.80 -10.39 6.74
N LYS A 13 -3.29 -11.36 7.52
CA LYS A 13 -3.40 -12.77 7.08
C LYS A 13 -4.47 -12.97 6.00
N ALA A 14 -5.51 -12.13 5.97
CA ALA A 14 -6.55 -12.14 4.94
C ALA A 14 -6.11 -11.49 3.61
N LEU A 15 -4.97 -10.79 3.61
CA LEU A 15 -4.41 -10.06 2.47
C LEU A 15 -3.15 -10.74 1.92
N ARG A 16 -2.90 -10.59 0.62
CA ARG A 16 -1.70 -11.12 -0.03
C ARG A 16 -1.15 -10.15 -1.07
N GLY A 17 0.15 -10.26 -1.36
CA GLY A 17 0.85 -9.50 -2.39
C GLY A 17 0.57 -8.00 -2.31
N ARG A 18 0.03 -7.46 -3.40
CA ARG A 18 -0.30 -6.03 -3.57
C ARG A 18 -1.20 -5.49 -2.46
N ASP A 19 -2.25 -6.23 -2.13
CA ASP A 19 -3.29 -5.74 -1.22
C ASP A 19 -2.78 -5.71 0.23
N LEU A 20 -1.88 -6.63 0.58
CA LEU A 20 -1.14 -6.61 1.85
C LEU A 20 -0.20 -5.41 1.94
N LEU A 21 0.51 -5.08 0.86
CA LEU A 21 1.38 -3.91 0.82
C LEU A 21 0.57 -2.61 0.97
N LEU A 22 -0.57 -2.51 0.27
CA LEU A 22 -1.48 -1.36 0.38
C LEU A 22 -1.93 -1.13 1.82
N PHE A 23 -2.39 -2.20 2.50
CA PHE A 23 -2.79 -2.11 3.90
C PHE A 23 -1.61 -1.77 4.82
N THR A 24 -0.46 -2.43 4.61
CA THR A 24 0.74 -2.20 5.41
C THR A 24 1.23 -0.76 5.29
N LEU A 25 1.26 -0.19 4.09
CA LEU A 25 1.59 1.23 3.90
C LEU A 25 0.53 2.12 4.55
N GLY A 26 -0.76 1.84 4.36
CA GLY A 26 -1.84 2.64 4.94
C GLY A 26 -1.79 2.73 6.45
N ILE A 27 -1.59 1.61 7.15
CA ILE A 27 -1.56 1.61 8.62
C ILE A 27 -0.27 2.19 9.20
N ASN A 28 0.88 1.97 8.55
CA ASN A 28 2.17 2.35 9.12
C ASN A 28 2.55 3.80 8.80
N SER A 29 2.07 4.33 7.67
CA SER A 29 2.47 5.67 7.22
C SER A 29 1.48 6.77 7.59
N GLY A 30 0.23 6.42 7.91
CA GLY A 30 -0.85 7.40 8.14
C GLY A 30 -1.13 8.29 6.93
N LEU A 31 -0.68 7.88 5.74
CA LEU A 31 -0.86 8.62 4.50
C LEU A 31 -2.30 8.47 3.99
N ARG A 32 -2.75 9.47 3.23
CA ARG A 32 -4.04 9.39 2.56
C ARG A 32 -3.98 8.28 1.51
N ILE A 33 -5.05 7.49 1.42
CA ILE A 33 -5.12 6.38 0.47
C ILE A 33 -4.91 6.84 -0.98
N SER A 34 -5.34 8.05 -1.37
CA SER A 34 -5.05 8.60 -2.71
C SER A 34 -3.55 8.70 -2.99
N ASP A 35 -2.78 9.08 -1.99
CA ASP A 35 -1.36 9.40 -2.16
C ASP A 35 -0.57 8.08 -2.23
N ILE A 36 -0.99 7.08 -1.45
CA ILE A 36 -0.46 5.71 -1.55
C ILE A 36 -0.74 5.12 -2.94
N LEU A 37 -1.94 5.34 -3.48
CA LEU A 37 -2.32 4.84 -4.81
C LEU A 37 -1.58 5.55 -5.94
N ALA A 38 -1.07 6.76 -5.70
CA ALA A 38 -0.28 7.51 -6.67
C ALA A 38 1.20 7.08 -6.71
N LEU A 39 1.63 6.14 -5.87
CA LEU A 39 3.00 5.64 -5.86
C LEU A 39 3.30 4.81 -7.11
N LYS A 40 4.50 5.01 -7.64
CA LYS A 40 5.08 4.24 -8.73
C LYS A 40 6.11 3.24 -8.21
N VAL A 41 6.51 2.33 -9.08
CA VAL A 41 7.55 1.32 -8.81
C VAL A 41 8.87 2.00 -8.44
N GLY A 42 9.29 3.04 -9.15
CA GLY A 42 10.53 3.77 -8.89
C GLY A 42 10.58 4.49 -7.54
N ASP A 43 9.41 4.79 -6.96
CA ASP A 43 9.32 5.43 -5.64
C ASP A 43 9.68 4.46 -4.50
N VAL A 44 9.62 3.15 -4.75
CA VAL A 44 9.82 2.11 -3.74
C VAL A 44 10.96 1.15 -4.05
N ARG A 45 11.27 0.93 -5.34
CA ARG A 45 12.30 -0.01 -5.79
C ARG A 45 13.68 0.47 -5.35
N GLY A 46 14.36 -0.36 -4.56
CA GLY A 46 15.70 -0.07 -4.04
C GLY A 46 15.76 1.14 -3.10
N LYS A 47 14.61 1.61 -2.59
CA LYS A 47 14.54 2.74 -1.64
C LYS A 47 14.40 2.26 -0.21
N ASP A 48 14.92 3.05 0.72
CA ASP A 48 14.75 2.83 2.17
C ASP A 48 13.51 3.50 2.74
N PHE A 49 12.94 4.45 2.00
CA PHE A 49 11.76 5.20 2.39
C PHE A 49 10.98 5.62 1.15
N VAL A 50 9.67 5.84 1.33
CA VAL A 50 8.86 6.60 0.39
C VAL A 50 8.73 8.03 0.88
N ALA A 51 8.91 8.99 -0.02
CA ALA A 51 8.62 10.39 0.23
C ALA A 51 7.31 10.76 -0.44
N ILE A 52 6.32 11.16 0.36
CA ILE A 52 5.04 11.67 -0.16
C ILE A 52 4.94 13.16 0.17
N THR A 53 4.68 13.96 -0.85
CA THR A 53 4.41 15.39 -0.71
C THR A 53 2.91 15.60 -0.57
N GLU A 54 2.44 16.02 0.61
CA GLU A 54 1.03 16.39 0.79
C GLU A 54 0.73 17.64 -0.06
N GLY A 55 -0.19 17.51 -1.03
CA GLY A 55 -0.50 18.58 -1.98
C GLY A 55 -1.02 19.88 -1.33
N LYS A 56 -1.65 19.81 -0.16
CA LYS A 56 -2.23 21.00 0.50
C LYS A 56 -1.21 21.79 1.33
N THR A 57 -0.19 21.13 1.88
CA THR A 57 0.77 21.75 2.82
C THR A 57 2.18 21.87 2.23
N LYS A 58 2.44 21.27 1.06
CA LYS A 58 3.77 21.07 0.47
C LYS A 58 4.79 20.40 1.41
N LYS A 59 4.33 19.85 2.54
CA LYS A 59 5.21 19.14 3.48
C LYS A 59 5.43 17.72 2.97
N SER A 60 6.70 17.36 2.81
CA SER A 60 7.11 16.00 2.51
C SER A 60 7.12 15.16 3.79
N LYS A 61 6.34 14.09 3.81
CA LYS A 61 6.46 13.03 4.81
C LYS A 61 7.32 11.91 4.26
N ARG A 62 8.29 11.45 5.04
CA ARG A 62 9.08 10.26 4.74
C ARG A 62 8.57 9.11 5.58
N PHE A 63 8.29 7.99 4.92
CA PHE A 63 7.92 6.76 5.58
C PHE A 63 9.00 5.71 5.29
N PHE A 64 9.73 5.32 6.34
CA PHE A 64 10.82 4.34 6.23
C PHE A 64 10.28 2.92 6.13
N PHE A 65 10.87 2.14 5.23
CA PHE A 65 10.54 0.74 5.06
C PHE A 65 11.29 -0.11 6.07
N ASN A 66 10.56 -0.90 6.85
CA ASN A 66 11.16 -1.98 7.61
C ASN A 66 11.53 -3.16 6.67
N ALA A 67 12.29 -4.13 7.18
CA ALA A 67 12.73 -5.29 6.41
C ALA A 67 11.56 -6.07 5.78
N ALA A 68 10.42 -6.15 6.47
CA ALA A 68 9.23 -6.83 5.96
C ALA A 68 8.62 -6.11 4.75
N ILE A 69 8.58 -4.77 4.76
CA ILE A 69 8.09 -3.97 3.64
C ILE A 69 9.04 -4.08 2.46
N LYS A 70 10.35 -3.98 2.70
CA LYS A 70 11.35 -4.13 1.63
C LYS A 70 11.22 -5.48 0.93
N LYS A 71 11.08 -6.56 1.70
CA LYS A 71 10.85 -7.90 1.15
C LYS A 71 9.53 -7.96 0.37
N ALA A 72 8.43 -7.47 0.93
CA ALA A 72 7.13 -7.48 0.25
C ALA A 72 7.12 -6.68 -1.05
N VAL A 73 7.85 -5.55 -1.10
CA VAL A 73 8.01 -4.74 -2.30
C VAL A 73 8.82 -5.51 -3.35
N ALA A 74 9.93 -6.13 -2.96
CA ALA A 74 10.76 -6.94 -3.86
C ALA A 74 10.01 -8.17 -4.41
N ASP A 75 9.23 -8.86 -3.57
CA ASP A 75 8.43 -10.03 -3.97
C ASP A 75 7.25 -9.63 -4.86
N LEU A 76 6.76 -8.39 -4.74
CA LEU A 76 5.58 -7.91 -5.48
C LEU A 76 5.93 -7.36 -6.86
N ILE A 77 7.08 -6.69 -6.99
CA ILE A 77 7.48 -5.97 -8.20
C ILE A 77 8.36 -6.89 -9.04
N PRO A 78 7.91 -7.31 -10.24
CA PRO A 78 8.75 -8.07 -11.16
C PRO A 78 10.03 -7.30 -11.52
N ALA A 79 11.10 -8.03 -11.82
CA ALA A 79 12.37 -7.42 -12.23
C ALA A 79 12.20 -6.59 -13.51
N GLU A 80 11.25 -6.97 -14.36
CA GLU A 80 10.94 -6.38 -15.66
C GLU A 80 9.99 -5.18 -15.58
N ALA A 81 9.41 -4.89 -14.41
CA ALA A 81 8.52 -3.73 -14.27
C ALA A 81 9.29 -2.43 -14.47
N ASN A 82 8.68 -1.43 -15.09
CA ASN A 82 9.30 -0.12 -15.28
C ASN A 82 9.13 0.73 -14.02
N ASP A 83 10.08 1.63 -13.76
CA ASP A 83 10.00 2.55 -12.63
C ASP A 83 8.79 3.50 -12.71
N ASP A 84 8.28 3.75 -13.92
CA ASP A 84 7.10 4.55 -14.17
C ASP A 84 5.77 3.81 -13.98
N ASP A 85 5.80 2.48 -13.81
CA ASP A 85 4.61 1.70 -13.60
C ASP A 85 3.98 2.01 -12.25
N TRP A 86 2.64 1.95 -12.20
CA TRP A 86 1.90 2.11 -10.96
C TRP A 86 2.22 0.96 -10.01
N LEU A 87 2.54 1.27 -8.75
CA LEU A 87 2.74 0.26 -7.71
C LEU A 87 1.44 -0.53 -7.42
N PHE A 88 0.30 0.14 -7.60
CA PHE A 88 -1.03 -0.44 -7.39
C PHE A 88 -1.87 -0.44 -8.67
N PRO A 89 -1.50 -1.22 -9.71
CA PRO A 89 -2.13 -1.12 -11.01
C PRO A 89 -3.57 -1.68 -10.99
N SER A 90 -4.44 -1.06 -11.78
CA SER A 90 -5.80 -1.55 -12.04
C SER A 90 -5.78 -2.72 -13.02
N ARG A 91 -6.72 -3.66 -12.87
CA ARG A 91 -6.92 -4.76 -13.84
C ARG A 91 -7.50 -4.29 -15.18
N LYS A 92 -8.16 -3.12 -15.21
CA LYS A 92 -8.93 -2.64 -16.37
C LYS A 92 -8.25 -1.52 -17.16
N GLY A 93 -7.00 -1.15 -16.85
CA GLY A 93 -6.32 -0.10 -17.61
C GLY A 93 -4.95 0.30 -17.06
N SER A 94 -4.35 1.31 -17.70
CA SER A 94 -3.01 1.85 -17.44
C SER A 94 -2.92 2.79 -16.22
N LYS A 95 -3.86 2.69 -15.28
CA LYS A 95 -3.95 3.56 -14.10
C LYS A 95 -3.90 2.75 -12.81
N ALA A 96 -3.57 3.41 -11.71
CA ALA A 96 -3.72 2.82 -10.38
C ALA A 96 -5.18 2.43 -10.07
N ILE A 97 -5.38 1.52 -9.12
CA ILE A 97 -6.72 1.20 -8.62
C ILE A 97 -7.41 2.44 -8.06
N THR A 98 -8.73 2.48 -8.16
CA THR A 98 -9.51 3.59 -7.60
C THR A 98 -9.56 3.51 -6.08
N ARG A 99 -9.75 4.66 -5.42
CA ARG A 99 -9.99 4.73 -3.97
C ARG A 99 -11.14 3.82 -3.52
N VAL A 100 -12.22 3.78 -4.31
CA VAL A 100 -13.38 2.91 -4.05
C VAL A 100 -12.95 1.45 -4.04
N ARG A 101 -12.16 1.00 -5.03
CA ARG A 101 -11.67 -0.37 -5.04
C ARG A 101 -10.73 -0.65 -3.88
N ALA A 102 -9.86 0.29 -3.53
CA ALA A 102 -8.97 0.17 -2.39
C ALA A 102 -9.76 0.00 -1.08
N TYR A 103 -10.81 0.79 -0.84
CA TYR A 103 -11.70 0.59 0.31
C TYR A 103 -12.43 -0.75 0.26
N GLY A 104 -12.91 -1.17 -0.91
CA GLY A 104 -13.52 -2.50 -1.08
C GLY A 104 -12.58 -3.63 -0.68
N ILE A 105 -11.31 -3.58 -1.12
CA ILE A 105 -10.28 -4.56 -0.75
C ILE A 105 -10.08 -4.60 0.78
N LEU A 106 -10.06 -3.44 1.43
CA LEU A 106 -9.90 -3.37 2.88
C LEU A 106 -11.12 -3.93 3.62
N ASN A 107 -12.33 -3.61 3.18
CA ASN A 107 -13.56 -4.13 3.77
C ASN A 107 -13.67 -5.65 3.58
N GLU A 108 -13.41 -6.15 2.37
CA GLU A 108 -13.38 -7.59 2.09
C GLU A 108 -12.38 -8.32 3.02
N ALA A 109 -11.23 -7.70 3.31
CA ALA A 109 -10.25 -8.28 4.22
C ALA A 109 -10.68 -8.24 5.70
N ILE A 110 -11.40 -7.22 6.12
CA ILE A 110 -12.00 -7.11 7.46
C ILE A 110 -13.07 -8.18 7.65
N GLU A 111 -13.95 -8.37 6.67
CA GLU A 111 -14.97 -9.42 6.66
C GLU A 111 -14.33 -10.81 6.73
N ARG A 112 -13.33 -11.09 5.89
CA ARG A 112 -12.57 -12.37 5.92
C ARG A 112 -11.83 -12.59 7.24
N ALA A 113 -11.46 -11.52 7.93
CA ALA A 113 -10.84 -11.59 9.25
C ALA A 113 -11.85 -11.80 10.39
N GLY A 114 -13.16 -11.79 10.09
CA GLY A 114 -14.23 -11.94 11.08
C GLY A 114 -14.39 -10.70 11.98
N LEU A 115 -14.07 -9.51 11.46
CA LEU A 115 -14.01 -8.25 12.21
C LEU A 115 -15.07 -7.23 11.76
N SER A 116 -16.12 -7.70 11.09
CA SER A 116 -17.24 -6.85 10.63
C SER A 116 -18.12 -6.37 11.78
#